data_AF-A0A5D0NHX2-F1
#
_entry.id   AF-A0A5D0NHX2-F1
#
_cell.length_a   1.000
_cell.length_b   1.000
_cell.length_c   1.000
_cell.angle_alpha   90.00
_cell.angle_beta   90.00
_cell.angle_gamma   90.00
#
_symmetry.space_group_name_H-M   'P 1'
#
loop_
_entity.id
_entity.type
_entity.pdbx_description
1 polymer ?
#
loop_
_entity_poly.entity_id
_entity_poly.type
_entity_poly.pdbx_seq_one_letter_code
_entity_poly.pdbx_strand_id
1 'polypeptide(L)'
;MGLLVVPALTDFTTEVVAPPDTEVLDLNARMAARLADPVPLRDRAGRLAGSEALFARAAAARLERGGGAGRLRALGIALRLADDPAVRLTLDDLELAEGTTQSSRDVLDAASACRLFDPELDAAERAAGAGRVRVLVDADQALPAAFRLVRRLGPDRSTLCGRFVAAHAEALRRIPELRGAELRAWSPDRVVRPLETAEPPGARERAAWVTGTGTPPPAGPWAGWLDADRAAALPRDVLDRCRGLTVTVTRFGSPASATGMDGAEVDLRPVLNALPAAAPVSFELVVGAPGMDEPVVDRSVAALTAGDGGHRLAGLRPYRMECGSAWAGGVRRLGPDPSHDLARWVRFEAPRTLAPARARELVTAWLDRLAPHADLHPGRLAACVLTGPAAGAPRADLRWDDSAEIVTGPDGAHLVNLRWGRAFRLHPRLVPVVRRLAAREPGALDALSGESRARLMKHLRQAGAVGSWR
;
A
#
# COMPACT_ATOMS: atom_id res chain seq x y z
N MET A 1 -27.22 -18.77 7.46
CA MET A 1 -25.85 -18.35 7.12
C MET A 1 -25.86 -16.85 6.91
N GLY A 2 -24.99 -16.09 7.60
CA GLY A 2 -24.87 -14.65 7.41
C GLY A 2 -23.95 -14.30 6.24
N LEU A 3 -24.07 -13.09 5.67
CA LEU A 3 -23.17 -12.59 4.62
C LEU A 3 -22.31 -11.45 5.16
N LEU A 4 -20.99 -11.54 4.99
CA LEU A 4 -20.03 -10.49 5.24
C LEU A 4 -19.42 -10.02 3.92
N VAL A 5 -19.61 -8.75 3.57
CA VAL A 5 -19.07 -8.14 2.36
C VAL A 5 -17.85 -7.31 2.71
N VAL A 6 -16.74 -7.58 2.02
CA VAL A 6 -15.54 -6.75 2.05
C VAL A 6 -15.61 -5.79 0.85
N PRO A 7 -15.85 -4.49 1.05
CA PRO A 7 -15.90 -3.50 -0.03
C PRO A 7 -14.58 -3.41 -0.77
N ALA A 8 -14.66 -2.92 -2.00
CA ALA A 8 -13.48 -2.61 -2.82
C ALA A 8 -12.52 -1.64 -2.12
N LEU A 9 -11.24 -1.73 -2.48
CA LEU A 9 -10.15 -0.83 -2.05
C LEU A 9 -9.81 -0.97 -0.56
N THR A 10 -9.93 -2.19 -0.07
CA THR A 10 -9.21 -2.64 1.13
C THR A 10 -7.87 -3.28 0.70
N ASP A 11 -7.06 -3.73 1.65
CA ASP A 11 -5.83 -4.44 1.32
C ASP A 11 -6.13 -5.81 0.70
N PHE A 12 -6.00 -5.93 -0.63
CA PHE A 12 -6.27 -7.17 -1.40
C PHE A 12 -5.22 -8.25 -1.18
N THR A 13 -4.13 -7.92 -0.49
CA THR A 13 -3.10 -8.86 -0.05
C THR A 13 -3.40 -9.47 1.32
N THR A 14 -4.57 -9.16 1.88
CA THR A 14 -5.13 -9.86 3.03
C THR A 14 -6.37 -10.66 2.64
N GLU A 15 -6.69 -11.66 3.45
CA GLU A 15 -7.93 -12.40 3.40
C GLU A 15 -8.63 -12.26 4.74
N VAL A 16 -9.94 -12.02 4.70
CA VAL A 16 -10.78 -12.02 5.90
C VAL A 16 -11.04 -13.47 6.31
N VAL A 17 -10.75 -13.79 7.56
CA VAL A 17 -11.10 -15.08 8.14
C VAL A 17 -12.60 -15.09 8.41
N ALA A 18 -13.31 -16.00 7.73
CA ALA A 18 -14.75 -16.12 7.85
C ALA A 18 -15.15 -16.44 9.30
N PRO A 19 -16.00 -15.61 9.93
CA PRO A 19 -16.60 -15.98 11.20
C PRO A 19 -17.44 -17.26 11.05
N PRO A 20 -17.67 -18.02 12.14
CA PRO A 20 -18.60 -19.14 12.11
C PRO A 20 -19.94 -18.76 11.48
N ASP A 21 -20.48 -19.67 10.67
CA ASP A 21 -21.77 -19.54 9.98
C ASP A 21 -21.93 -18.29 9.08
N THR A 22 -20.81 -17.71 8.63
CA THR A 22 -20.79 -16.51 7.81
C THR A 22 -20.02 -16.74 6.50
N GLU A 23 -20.66 -16.45 5.37
CA GLU A 23 -20.01 -16.42 4.06
C GLU A 23 -19.33 -15.07 3.85
N VAL A 24 -18.11 -15.08 3.31
CA VAL A 24 -17.35 -13.86 2.99
C VAL A 24 -17.40 -13.61 1.48
N LEU A 25 -17.99 -12.47 1.10
CA LEU A 25 -17.94 -11.95 -0.25
C LEU A 25 -16.89 -10.84 -0.35
N ASP A 26 -15.72 -11.20 -0.87
CA ASP A 26 -14.60 -10.28 -1.02
C ASP A 26 -14.66 -9.51 -2.35
N LEU A 27 -15.30 -8.33 -2.34
CA LEU A 27 -15.40 -7.47 -3.53
C LEU A 27 -14.05 -6.85 -3.89
N ASN A 28 -13.18 -6.66 -2.91
CA ASN A 28 -11.85 -6.12 -3.12
C ASN A 28 -10.98 -7.09 -3.92
N ALA A 29 -10.98 -8.38 -3.56
CA ALA A 29 -10.32 -9.41 -4.35
C ALA A 29 -10.90 -9.51 -5.77
N ARG A 30 -12.22 -9.42 -5.92
CA ARG A 30 -12.89 -9.46 -7.23
C ARG A 30 -12.50 -8.27 -8.11
N MET A 31 -12.53 -7.06 -7.57
CA MET A 31 -12.10 -5.86 -8.30
C MET A 31 -10.62 -5.93 -8.66
N ALA A 32 -9.76 -6.32 -7.71
CA ALA A 32 -8.34 -6.49 -7.97
C ALA A 32 -8.09 -7.52 -9.09
N ALA A 33 -8.81 -8.65 -9.10
CA ALA A 33 -8.72 -9.65 -10.17
C ALA A 33 -9.23 -9.11 -11.51
N ARG A 34 -10.36 -8.40 -11.54
CA ARG A 34 -10.93 -7.78 -12.75
C ARG A 34 -9.99 -6.74 -13.35
N LEU A 35 -9.41 -5.87 -12.52
CA LEU A 35 -8.47 -4.84 -12.98
C LEU A 35 -7.10 -5.42 -13.33
N ALA A 36 -6.71 -6.54 -12.70
CA ALA A 36 -5.50 -7.28 -13.04
C ALA A 36 -5.62 -8.09 -14.35
N ASP A 37 -6.77 -8.12 -15.02
CA ASP A 37 -6.93 -8.82 -16.29
C ASP A 37 -6.06 -8.16 -17.38
N PRO A 38 -5.07 -8.86 -17.95
CA PRO A 38 -4.21 -8.31 -18.98
C PRO A 38 -4.95 -7.94 -20.27
N VAL A 39 -6.06 -8.60 -20.60
CA VAL A 39 -6.76 -8.40 -21.88
C VAL A 39 -7.40 -7.01 -21.95
N PRO A 40 -8.30 -6.60 -21.03
CA PRO A 40 -8.85 -5.24 -21.00
C PRO A 40 -7.77 -4.16 -20.90
N LEU A 41 -6.67 -4.44 -20.19
CA LEU A 41 -5.59 -3.48 -20.01
C LEU A 41 -4.81 -3.21 -21.31
N ARG A 42 -4.62 -4.23 -22.16
CA ARG A 42 -4.07 -4.05 -23.51
C ARG A 42 -4.99 -3.27 -24.42
N ASP A 43 -6.28 -3.60 -24.40
CA ASP A 43 -7.28 -2.89 -25.21
C ASP A 43 -7.31 -1.42 -24.81
N ARG A 44 -7.25 -1.14 -23.50
CA ARG A 44 -7.11 0.22 -22.98
C ARG A 44 -5.83 0.88 -23.47
N ALA A 45 -4.70 0.18 -23.47
CA ALA A 45 -3.43 0.69 -23.99
C ALA A 45 -3.48 1.09 -25.48
N GLY A 46 -4.34 0.45 -26.28
CA GLY A 46 -4.58 0.84 -27.68
C GLY A 46 -5.32 2.17 -27.84
N ARG A 47 -6.01 2.63 -26.79
CA ARG A 47 -6.78 3.90 -26.76
C ARG A 47 -6.06 5.04 -26.03
N LEU A 48 -4.95 4.74 -25.36
CA LEU A 48 -4.15 5.73 -24.63
C LEU A 48 -3.07 6.33 -25.54
N ALA A 49 -2.60 7.53 -25.21
CA ALA A 49 -1.52 8.20 -25.90
C ALA A 49 -0.22 8.21 -25.07
N GLY A 50 0.91 8.38 -25.74
CA GLY A 50 2.20 8.63 -25.09
C GLY A 50 2.63 7.56 -24.10
N SER A 51 3.13 8.01 -22.94
CA SER A 51 3.70 7.15 -21.90
C SER A 51 2.67 6.24 -21.24
N GLU A 52 1.42 6.67 -21.09
CA GLU A 52 0.36 5.87 -20.45
C GLU A 52 0.09 4.57 -21.22
N ALA A 53 0.11 4.62 -22.56
CA ALA A 53 -0.02 3.43 -23.39
C ALA A 53 1.14 2.44 -23.16
N LEU A 54 2.37 2.94 -22.96
CA LEU A 54 3.53 2.11 -22.65
C LEU A 54 3.40 1.45 -21.27
N PHE A 55 2.95 2.19 -20.25
CA PHE A 55 2.73 1.65 -18.90
C PHE A 55 1.61 0.61 -18.88
N ALA A 56 0.51 0.85 -19.59
CA ALA A 56 -0.58 -0.11 -19.71
C ALA A 56 -0.12 -1.42 -20.38
N ARG A 57 0.66 -1.34 -21.47
CA ARG A 57 1.25 -2.52 -22.13
C ARG A 57 2.21 -3.27 -21.21
N ALA A 58 3.06 -2.55 -20.49
CA ALA A 58 4.05 -3.14 -19.59
C ALA A 58 3.37 -3.82 -18.39
N ALA A 59 2.36 -3.18 -17.80
CA ALA A 59 1.56 -3.76 -16.74
C ALA A 59 0.83 -5.03 -17.21
N ALA A 60 0.19 -5.01 -18.38
CA ALA A 60 -0.45 -6.20 -18.94
C ALA A 60 0.55 -7.35 -19.15
N ALA A 61 1.70 -7.07 -19.78
CA ALA A 61 2.75 -8.07 -19.99
C ALA A 61 3.31 -8.62 -18.66
N ARG A 62 3.36 -7.81 -17.60
CA ARG A 62 3.80 -8.25 -16.27
C ARG A 62 2.74 -9.09 -15.55
N LEU A 63 1.46 -8.73 -15.67
CA LEU A 63 0.35 -9.46 -15.08
C LEU A 63 0.21 -10.86 -15.68
N GLU A 64 0.46 -11.03 -16.99
CA GLU A 64 0.46 -12.35 -17.64
C GLU A 64 1.58 -13.27 -17.19
N ARG A 65 2.78 -12.72 -16.99
CA ARG A 65 3.90 -13.50 -16.47
C ARG A 65 3.67 -13.94 -15.03
N GLY A 66 2.81 -13.23 -14.30
CA GLY A 66 2.46 -13.51 -12.92
C GLY A 66 3.60 -13.23 -11.94
N GLY A 67 3.27 -13.41 -10.66
CA GLY A 67 4.22 -13.48 -9.56
C GLY A 67 5.03 -12.23 -9.18
N GLY A 68 5.58 -12.27 -7.97
CA GLY A 68 6.54 -11.32 -7.41
C GLY A 68 6.05 -9.89 -7.18
N ALA A 69 6.95 -9.03 -6.72
CA ALA A 69 6.67 -7.61 -6.46
C ALA A 69 6.24 -6.85 -7.73
N GLY A 70 6.72 -7.27 -8.91
CA GLY A 70 6.32 -6.71 -10.20
C GLY A 70 4.81 -6.81 -10.47
N ARG A 71 4.15 -7.89 -10.01
CA ARG A 71 2.69 -8.04 -10.12
C ARG A 71 1.94 -6.96 -9.34
N LEU A 72 2.39 -6.63 -8.11
CA LEU A 72 1.79 -5.55 -7.31
C LEU A 72 1.94 -4.20 -8.00
N ARG A 73 3.13 -3.91 -8.57
CA ARG A 73 3.34 -2.66 -9.32
C ARG A 73 2.46 -2.58 -10.57
N ALA A 74 2.33 -3.69 -11.30
CA ALA A 74 1.46 -3.76 -12.47
C ALA A 74 -0.01 -3.54 -12.10
N LEU A 75 -0.48 -4.12 -10.98
CA LEU A 75 -1.82 -3.84 -10.46
C LEU A 75 -1.98 -2.38 -10.02
N GLY A 76 -0.95 -1.77 -9.43
CA GLY A 76 -0.97 -0.33 -9.13
C GLY A 76 -1.12 0.55 -10.37
N ILE A 77 -0.57 0.14 -11.51
CA ILE A 77 -0.78 0.80 -12.81
C ILE A 77 -2.21 0.56 -13.31
N ALA A 78 -2.72 -0.67 -13.21
CA ALA A 78 -4.08 -0.98 -13.60
C ALA A 78 -5.14 -0.20 -12.79
N LEU A 79 -4.92 -0.06 -11.47
CA LEU A 79 -5.75 0.78 -10.59
C LEU A 79 -5.73 2.24 -11.03
N ARG A 80 -4.55 2.81 -11.29
CA ARG A 80 -4.43 4.20 -11.75
C ARG A 80 -5.12 4.46 -13.09
N LEU A 81 -5.11 3.47 -13.97
CA LEU A 81 -5.74 3.54 -15.30
C LEU A 81 -7.24 3.20 -15.27
N ALA A 82 -7.75 2.74 -14.12
CA ALA A 82 -9.17 2.56 -13.89
C ALA A 82 -9.81 3.95 -13.73
N ASP A 83 -10.25 4.49 -14.85
CA ASP A 83 -10.79 5.83 -14.99
C ASP A 83 -12.20 5.92 -14.37
N ASP A 84 -12.41 6.89 -13.48
CA ASP A 84 -13.70 7.22 -12.90
C ASP A 84 -13.71 8.72 -12.53
N PRO A 85 -14.79 9.46 -12.83
CA PRO A 85 -14.83 10.89 -12.57
C PRO A 85 -14.92 11.25 -11.08
N ALA A 86 -15.33 10.31 -10.21
CA ALA A 86 -15.56 10.57 -8.80
C ALA A 86 -14.38 10.19 -7.90
N VAL A 87 -13.54 9.25 -8.34
CA VAL A 87 -12.44 8.70 -7.53
C VAL A 87 -11.19 8.48 -8.37
N ARG A 88 -10.02 8.71 -7.76
CA ARG A 88 -8.72 8.34 -8.32
C ARG A 88 -8.10 7.25 -7.46
N LEU A 89 -7.63 6.19 -8.10
CA LEU A 89 -7.08 5.04 -7.40
C LEU A 89 -5.56 5.01 -7.50
N THR A 90 -4.91 4.71 -6.38
CA THR A 90 -3.54 4.24 -6.34
C THR A 90 -3.50 2.84 -5.73
N LEU A 91 -2.31 2.25 -5.64
CA LEU A 91 -2.17 0.89 -5.11
C LEU A 91 -2.52 0.79 -3.62
N ASP A 92 -2.36 1.89 -2.89
CA ASP A 92 -2.48 1.97 -1.44
C ASP A 92 -3.44 3.07 -0.96
N ASP A 93 -4.03 3.85 -1.87
CA ASP A 93 -4.96 4.91 -1.52
C ASP A 93 -6.11 5.06 -2.51
N LEU A 94 -7.16 5.74 -2.05
CA LEU A 94 -8.23 6.29 -2.86
C LEU A 94 -8.33 7.77 -2.54
N GLU A 95 -8.30 8.58 -3.58
CA GLU A 95 -8.59 10.01 -3.50
C GLU A 95 -9.95 10.29 -4.12
N LEU A 96 -10.75 11.13 -3.46
CA LEU A 96 -11.93 11.69 -4.11
C LEU A 96 -11.47 12.69 -5.16
N ALA A 97 -12.10 12.69 -6.34
CA ALA A 97 -11.78 13.65 -7.39
C ALA A 97 -12.05 15.10 -6.93
N GLU A 98 -13.10 15.27 -6.13
CA GLU A 98 -13.48 16.50 -5.45
C GLU A 98 -13.76 16.20 -3.97
N GLY A 99 -13.36 17.12 -3.08
CA GLY A 99 -13.61 16.99 -1.65
C GLY A 99 -12.63 16.08 -0.89
N THR A 100 -13.10 15.49 0.21
CA THR A 100 -12.27 14.71 1.15
C THR A 100 -13.04 13.55 1.79
N THR A 101 -12.36 12.43 2.08
CA THR A 101 -12.94 11.30 2.84
C THR A 101 -13.30 11.66 4.29
N GLN A 102 -12.93 12.86 4.74
CA GLN A 102 -13.29 13.41 6.04
C GLN A 102 -14.70 14.03 6.08
N SER A 103 -15.32 14.27 4.92
CA SER A 103 -16.68 14.82 4.80
C SER A 103 -17.65 13.74 4.33
N SER A 104 -18.69 13.46 5.11
CA SER A 104 -19.73 12.50 4.73
C SER A 104 -20.42 12.90 3.43
N ARG A 105 -20.64 14.21 3.23
CA ARG A 105 -21.20 14.76 2.00
C ARG A 105 -20.35 14.42 0.79
N ASP A 106 -19.06 14.74 0.82
CA ASP A 106 -18.15 14.47 -0.31
C ASP A 106 -18.07 12.97 -0.61
N VAL A 107 -18.04 12.13 0.43
CA VAL A 107 -18.07 10.68 0.29
C VAL A 107 -19.37 10.18 -0.33
N LEU A 108 -20.52 10.73 0.07
CA LEU A 108 -21.84 10.38 -0.49
C LEU A 108 -22.00 10.85 -1.94
N ASP A 109 -21.48 12.03 -2.27
CA ASP A 109 -21.44 12.57 -3.63
C ASP A 109 -20.57 11.65 -4.51
N ALA A 110 -19.37 11.30 -4.05
CA ALA A 110 -18.51 10.35 -4.73
C ALA A 110 -19.13 8.94 -4.86
N ALA A 111 -19.77 8.42 -3.80
CA ALA A 111 -20.51 7.16 -3.84
C ALA A 111 -21.70 7.20 -4.82
N SER A 112 -22.24 8.39 -5.10
CA SER A 112 -23.32 8.57 -6.06
C SER A 112 -22.82 8.58 -7.49
N ALA A 113 -21.71 9.27 -7.75
CA ALA A 113 -21.16 9.45 -9.08
C ALA A 113 -20.26 8.31 -9.56
N CYS A 114 -19.55 7.63 -8.65
CA CYS A 114 -18.61 6.55 -8.97
C CYS A 114 -19.35 5.36 -9.59
N ARG A 115 -18.89 4.88 -10.75
CA ARG A 115 -19.41 3.67 -11.43
C ARG A 115 -18.42 2.52 -11.41
N LEU A 116 -17.16 2.79 -11.07
CA LEU A 116 -16.09 1.80 -11.10
C LEU A 116 -16.38 0.51 -10.31
N PHE A 117 -17.16 0.62 -9.23
CA PHE A 117 -17.53 -0.51 -8.35
C PHE A 117 -18.79 -1.26 -8.80
N ASP A 118 -19.48 -0.84 -9.86
CA ASP A 118 -20.78 -1.41 -10.26
C ASP A 118 -20.79 -2.94 -10.39
N PRO A 119 -19.82 -3.57 -11.09
CA PRO A 119 -19.83 -5.03 -11.25
C PRO A 119 -19.77 -5.79 -9.91
N GLU A 120 -18.97 -5.28 -8.97
CA GLU A 120 -18.83 -5.86 -7.64
C GLU A 120 -20.07 -5.63 -6.77
N LEU A 121 -20.68 -4.44 -6.85
CA LEU A 121 -21.90 -4.12 -6.12
C LEU A 121 -23.11 -4.93 -6.61
N ASP A 122 -23.24 -5.14 -7.92
CA ASP A 122 -24.28 -6.00 -8.51
C ASP A 122 -24.12 -7.45 -8.05
N ALA A 123 -22.89 -7.91 -7.86
CA ALA A 123 -22.62 -9.23 -7.31
C ALA A 123 -23.00 -9.34 -5.83
N ALA A 124 -22.76 -8.27 -5.04
CA ALA A 124 -23.15 -8.23 -3.64
C ALA A 124 -24.66 -8.20 -3.44
N GLU A 125 -25.39 -7.44 -4.26
CA GLU A 125 -26.84 -7.38 -4.22
C GLU A 125 -27.48 -8.75 -4.53
N ARG A 126 -26.98 -9.44 -5.56
CA ARG A 126 -27.42 -10.80 -5.90
C ARG A 126 -27.13 -11.80 -4.79
N ALA A 127 -25.95 -11.75 -4.18
CA ALA A 127 -25.59 -12.64 -3.07
C ALA A 127 -26.39 -12.35 -1.79
N ALA A 128 -26.73 -11.09 -1.53
CA ALA A 128 -27.49 -10.67 -0.36
C ALA A 128 -28.94 -11.17 -0.38
N GLY A 129 -29.55 -11.31 -1.57
CA GLY A 129 -30.96 -11.66 -1.72
C GLY A 129 -31.86 -10.73 -0.89
N ALA A 130 -32.70 -11.30 -0.01
CA ALA A 130 -33.49 -10.55 0.98
C ALA A 130 -32.87 -10.52 2.40
N GLY A 131 -31.69 -11.11 2.60
CA GLY A 131 -31.04 -11.24 3.90
C GLY A 131 -30.42 -9.95 4.43
N ARG A 132 -30.02 -9.97 5.72
CA ARG A 132 -29.18 -8.93 6.31
C ARG A 132 -27.71 -9.15 5.97
N VAL A 133 -26.97 -8.07 5.76
CA VAL A 133 -25.57 -8.09 5.30
C VAL A 133 -24.69 -7.28 6.24
N ARG A 134 -23.52 -7.83 6.58
CA ARG A 134 -22.46 -7.09 7.26
C ARG A 134 -21.53 -6.49 6.22
N VAL A 135 -21.18 -5.21 6.34
CA VAL A 135 -20.27 -4.50 5.45
C VAL A 135 -19.04 -4.09 6.25
N LEU A 136 -17.86 -4.55 5.82
CA LEU A 136 -16.61 -4.32 6.53
C LEU A 136 -15.95 -3.00 6.10
N VAL A 137 -15.83 -2.05 7.02
CA VAL A 137 -15.18 -0.75 6.82
C VAL A 137 -14.02 -0.61 7.80
N ASP A 138 -12.82 -0.96 7.33
CA ASP A 138 -11.59 -0.90 8.14
C ASP A 138 -10.79 0.39 7.96
N ALA A 139 -11.08 1.18 6.92
CA ALA A 139 -10.42 2.44 6.60
C ALA A 139 -11.35 3.38 5.81
N ASP A 140 -10.98 4.66 5.74
CA ASP A 140 -11.78 5.70 5.10
C ASP A 140 -11.88 5.53 3.57
N GLN A 141 -10.89 4.91 2.94
CA GLN A 141 -10.89 4.61 1.49
C GLN A 141 -12.04 3.67 1.08
N ALA A 142 -12.52 2.83 2.00
CA ALA A 142 -13.61 1.91 1.73
C ALA A 142 -15.00 2.59 1.75
N LEU A 143 -15.09 3.84 2.23
CA LEU A 143 -16.38 4.50 2.46
C LEU A 143 -17.20 4.72 1.19
N PRO A 144 -16.65 5.17 0.04
CA PRO A 144 -17.47 5.35 -1.16
C PRO A 144 -18.14 4.05 -1.61
N ALA A 145 -17.39 2.94 -1.62
CA ALA A 145 -17.94 1.63 -1.95
C ALA A 145 -18.94 1.12 -0.89
N ALA A 146 -18.63 1.31 0.41
CA ALA A 146 -19.49 0.88 1.51
C ALA A 146 -20.82 1.64 1.54
N PHE A 147 -20.81 2.97 1.39
CA PHE A 147 -22.03 3.79 1.40
C PHE A 147 -22.91 3.48 0.20
N ARG A 148 -22.28 3.28 -0.98
CA ARG A 148 -23.01 2.86 -2.18
C ARG A 148 -23.65 1.48 -1.99
N LEU A 149 -22.97 0.56 -1.33
CA LEU A 149 -23.51 -0.76 -0.99
C LEU A 149 -24.68 -0.67 -0.01
N VAL A 150 -24.56 0.10 1.08
CA VAL A 150 -25.65 0.33 2.04
C VAL A 150 -26.87 0.92 1.35
N ARG A 151 -26.67 1.90 0.46
CA ARG A 151 -27.76 2.51 -0.31
C ARG A 151 -28.49 1.50 -1.22
N ARG A 152 -27.75 0.60 -1.87
CA ARG A 152 -28.33 -0.45 -2.75
C ARG A 152 -29.07 -1.52 -1.96
N LEU A 153 -28.48 -2.00 -0.86
CA LEU A 153 -29.05 -3.07 -0.03
C LEU A 153 -30.20 -2.58 0.88
N GLY A 154 -30.21 -1.29 1.20
CA GLY A 154 -31.06 -0.66 2.19
C GLY A 154 -30.39 -0.60 3.57
N PRO A 155 -30.50 0.55 4.29
CA PRO A 155 -29.85 0.72 5.60
C PRO A 155 -30.37 -0.28 6.64
N ASP A 156 -31.68 -0.54 6.72
CA ASP A 156 -32.27 -1.48 7.69
C ASP A 156 -31.82 -2.95 7.54
N ARG A 157 -31.19 -3.26 6.39
CA ARG A 157 -30.63 -4.59 6.08
C ARG A 157 -29.12 -4.64 6.25
N SER A 158 -28.50 -3.51 6.58
CA SER A 158 -27.05 -3.34 6.58
C SER A 158 -26.52 -3.19 8.00
N THR A 159 -25.49 -3.96 8.32
CA THR A 159 -24.67 -3.76 9.52
C THR A 159 -23.29 -3.31 9.10
N LEU A 160 -22.89 -2.06 9.42
CA LEU A 160 -21.51 -1.62 9.25
C LEU A 160 -20.66 -2.14 10.41
N CYS A 161 -19.50 -2.68 10.09
CA CYS A 161 -18.53 -3.19 11.06
C CYS A 161 -17.10 -2.85 10.60
N GLY A 162 -16.07 -3.15 11.39
CA GLY A 162 -14.68 -2.87 11.08
C GLY A 162 -14.05 -1.80 11.96
N ARG A 163 -12.75 -1.60 11.79
CA ARG A 163 -11.96 -0.68 12.64
C ARG A 163 -12.38 0.77 12.49
N PHE A 164 -12.69 1.22 11.28
CA PHE A 164 -13.15 2.58 11.04
C PHE A 164 -14.50 2.82 11.73
N VAL A 165 -15.41 1.83 11.66
CA VAL A 165 -16.71 1.91 12.36
C VAL A 165 -16.53 1.97 13.87
N ALA A 166 -15.62 1.16 14.43
CA ALA A 166 -15.34 1.18 15.86
C ALA A 166 -14.80 2.54 16.33
N ALA A 167 -13.89 3.15 15.56
CA ALA A 167 -13.30 4.46 15.89
C ALA A 167 -14.25 5.65 15.66
N HIS A 168 -15.16 5.56 14.69
CA HIS A 168 -15.96 6.70 14.23
C HIS A 168 -17.48 6.46 14.31
N ALA A 169 -17.93 5.56 15.19
CA ALA A 169 -19.35 5.20 15.32
C ALA A 169 -20.26 6.42 15.56
N GLU A 170 -19.86 7.37 16.40
CA GLU A 170 -20.65 8.57 16.68
C GLU A 170 -20.81 9.47 15.46
N ALA A 171 -19.74 9.65 14.69
CA ALA A 171 -19.78 10.40 13.43
C ALA A 171 -20.73 9.73 12.42
N LEU A 172 -20.58 8.42 12.22
CA LEU A 172 -21.40 7.65 11.30
C LEU A 172 -22.89 7.68 11.64
N ARG A 173 -23.26 7.66 12.94
CA ARG A 173 -24.67 7.76 13.38
C ARG A 173 -25.35 9.08 12.99
N ARG A 174 -24.59 10.15 12.77
CA ARG A 174 -25.14 11.46 12.39
C ARG A 174 -25.49 11.58 10.92
N ILE A 175 -25.05 10.64 10.09
CA ILE A 175 -25.26 10.65 8.63
C ILE A 175 -26.69 10.16 8.33
N PRO A 176 -27.56 11.02 7.75
CA PRO A 176 -28.96 10.66 7.48
C PRO A 176 -29.13 9.39 6.62
N GLU A 177 -28.27 9.20 5.63
CA GLU A 177 -28.29 8.09 4.67
C GLU A 177 -27.96 6.74 5.31
N LEU A 178 -27.37 6.74 6.51
CA LEU A 178 -27.09 5.54 7.29
C LEU A 178 -28.14 5.27 8.36
N ARG A 179 -29.20 6.09 8.45
CA ARG A 179 -30.27 5.89 9.43
C ARG A 179 -30.97 4.56 9.17
N GLY A 180 -30.97 3.68 10.18
CA GLY A 180 -31.48 2.31 10.09
C GLY A 180 -30.38 1.25 10.00
N ALA A 181 -29.17 1.62 9.57
CA ALA A 181 -28.02 0.73 9.57
C ALA A 181 -27.53 0.48 11.00
N GLU A 182 -27.24 -0.78 11.32
CA GLU A 182 -26.63 -1.16 12.59
C GLU A 182 -25.12 -0.89 12.53
N LEU A 183 -24.55 -0.27 13.58
CA LEU A 183 -23.09 -0.10 13.69
C LEU A 183 -22.54 -1.02 14.76
N ARG A 184 -21.58 -1.88 14.40
CA ARG A 184 -20.90 -2.79 15.34
C ARG A 184 -19.42 -2.48 15.44
N ALA A 185 -18.96 -2.27 16.66
CA ALA A 185 -17.53 -2.16 17.01
C ALA A 185 -16.88 -3.55 17.04
N TRP A 186 -16.90 -4.25 15.92
CA TRP A 186 -16.30 -5.56 15.72
C TRP A 186 -15.64 -5.57 14.35
N SER A 187 -14.43 -6.13 14.22
CA SER A 187 -13.74 -6.35 12.95
C SER A 187 -13.31 -7.82 12.90
N PRO A 188 -13.48 -8.52 11.78
CA PRO A 188 -13.03 -9.90 11.63
C PRO A 188 -11.51 -9.99 11.56
N ASP A 189 -10.97 -11.15 11.92
CA ASP A 189 -9.56 -11.44 11.78
C ASP A 189 -9.14 -11.46 10.30
N ARG A 190 -7.87 -11.13 10.06
CA ARG A 190 -7.26 -11.14 8.73
C ARG A 190 -6.01 -11.97 8.74
N VAL A 191 -5.74 -12.62 7.62
CA VAL A 191 -4.46 -13.30 7.36
C VAL A 191 -3.81 -12.73 6.11
N VAL A 192 -2.48 -12.69 6.08
CA VAL A 192 -1.73 -12.26 4.91
C VAL A 192 -1.87 -13.32 3.82
N ARG A 193 -2.28 -12.91 2.61
CA ARG A 193 -2.24 -13.78 1.43
C ARG A 193 -0.80 -13.97 1.02
N PRO A 194 -0.37 -15.20 0.68
CA PRO A 194 0.90 -15.39 0.02
C PRO A 194 0.92 -14.51 -1.23
N LEU A 195 1.94 -13.66 -1.37
CA LEU A 195 2.30 -13.23 -2.71
C LEU A 195 2.68 -14.50 -3.48
N GLU A 196 2.31 -14.57 -4.75
CA GLU A 196 2.89 -15.52 -5.70
C GLU A 196 4.39 -15.18 -5.89
N THR A 197 5.18 -15.17 -4.83
CA THR A 197 6.64 -15.14 -4.91
C THR A 197 7.07 -16.49 -5.45
N ALA A 198 8.10 -16.50 -6.30
CA ALA A 198 8.67 -17.70 -6.96
C ALA A 198 9.35 -18.70 -6.00
N GLU A 199 8.82 -18.87 -4.79
CA GLU A 199 9.20 -19.94 -3.88
C GLU A 199 8.19 -21.09 -4.03
N PRO A 200 8.65 -22.35 -3.91
CA PRO A 200 7.81 -23.51 -4.17
C PRO A 200 6.60 -23.57 -3.22
N PRO A 201 5.47 -24.17 -3.67
CA PRO A 201 4.27 -24.30 -2.86
C PRO A 201 4.51 -25.33 -1.76
N GLY A 202 4.77 -24.86 -0.54
CA GLY A 202 4.94 -25.71 0.62
C GLY A 202 5.40 -24.94 1.86
N ALA A 203 4.52 -24.82 2.85
CA ALA A 203 4.84 -24.54 4.25
C ALA A 203 5.24 -23.11 4.69
N ARG A 204 4.60 -22.05 4.18
CA ARG A 204 4.40 -20.85 5.03
C ARG A 204 3.04 -20.93 5.69
N GLU A 205 3.07 -21.13 7.00
CA GLU A 205 1.91 -20.96 7.88
C GLU A 205 1.37 -19.53 7.69
N ARG A 206 0.05 -19.39 7.47
CA ARG A 206 -0.58 -18.10 7.16
C ARG A 206 -0.42 -17.17 8.36
N ALA A 207 0.29 -16.06 8.18
CA ALA A 207 0.49 -15.10 9.25
C ALA A 207 -0.81 -14.29 9.46
N ALA A 208 -1.26 -14.19 10.72
CA ALA A 208 -2.30 -13.24 11.09
C ALA A 208 -1.83 -11.80 10.79
N TRP A 209 -2.71 -10.96 10.27
CA TRP A 209 -2.41 -9.58 9.94
C TRP A 209 -2.85 -8.63 11.04
N VAL A 210 -1.90 -7.86 11.57
CA VAL A 210 -2.10 -7.02 12.75
C VAL A 210 -1.79 -5.55 12.41
N THR A 211 -2.77 -4.66 12.53
CA THR A 211 -2.56 -3.22 12.34
C THR A 211 -3.39 -2.35 13.28
N GLY A 212 -3.07 -1.06 13.37
CA GLY A 212 -3.82 -0.08 14.14
C GLY A 212 -3.84 -0.45 15.62
N THR A 213 -5.01 -0.79 16.16
CA THR A 213 -5.22 -1.27 17.55
C THR A 213 -5.49 -2.77 17.66
N GLY A 214 -5.45 -3.54 16.56
CA GLY A 214 -5.71 -5.00 16.59
C GLY A 214 -4.59 -5.78 17.28
N THR A 215 -4.90 -6.76 18.11
CA THR A 215 -3.91 -7.49 18.94
C THR A 215 -3.37 -8.72 18.19
N PRO A 216 -2.06 -9.03 18.27
CA PRO A 216 -1.54 -10.30 17.78
C PRO A 216 -2.27 -11.49 18.41
N PRO A 217 -2.52 -12.58 17.65
CA PRO A 217 -3.20 -13.75 18.18
C PRO A 217 -2.38 -14.42 19.29
N PRO A 218 -3.04 -15.11 20.24
CA PRO A 218 -2.35 -15.77 21.35
C PRO A 218 -1.39 -16.87 20.90
N ALA A 219 -1.62 -17.47 19.72
CA ALA A 219 -0.77 -18.50 19.14
C ALA A 219 -0.59 -18.28 17.62
N GLY A 220 0.40 -18.96 17.04
CA GLY A 220 0.68 -18.93 15.60
C GLY A 220 1.48 -17.69 15.13
N PRO A 221 1.88 -17.66 13.86
CA PRO A 221 2.63 -16.56 13.28
C PRO A 221 1.75 -15.35 13.03
N TRP A 222 2.35 -14.17 13.11
CA TRP A 222 1.69 -12.92 12.72
C TRP A 222 2.66 -12.01 11.99
N ALA A 223 2.12 -11.06 11.25
CA ALA A 223 2.85 -9.95 10.68
C ALA A 223 2.03 -8.69 10.87
N GLY A 224 2.69 -7.55 10.91
CA GLY A 224 1.95 -6.35 11.23
C GLY A 224 2.58 -5.06 10.80
N TRP A 225 1.74 -4.04 10.86
CA TRP A 225 2.12 -2.66 10.74
C TRP A 225 1.57 -1.88 11.92
N LEU A 226 2.49 -1.46 12.79
CA LEU A 226 2.20 -0.86 14.08
C LEU A 226 2.96 0.46 14.25
N ASP A 227 2.44 1.33 15.09
CA ASP A 227 3.17 2.50 15.57
C ASP A 227 4.29 2.07 16.53
N ALA A 228 5.35 2.87 16.62
CA ALA A 228 6.56 2.53 17.37
C ALA A 228 6.31 2.17 18.84
N ASP A 229 5.52 2.97 19.54
CA ASP A 229 5.14 2.76 20.94
C ASP A 229 4.41 1.43 21.12
N ARG A 230 3.48 1.14 20.19
CA ARG A 230 2.72 -0.10 20.21
C ARG A 230 3.59 -1.33 19.93
N ALA A 231 4.51 -1.23 18.98
CA ALA A 231 5.48 -2.29 18.72
C ALA A 231 6.37 -2.55 19.95
N ALA A 232 6.86 -1.49 20.59
CA ALA A 232 7.71 -1.58 21.78
C ALA A 232 7.00 -2.13 23.02
N ALA A 233 5.68 -1.98 23.11
CA ALA A 233 4.88 -2.51 24.20
C ALA A 233 4.56 -4.02 24.07
N LEU A 234 4.88 -4.66 22.94
CA LEU A 234 4.58 -6.08 22.74
C LEU A 234 5.50 -6.97 23.60
N PRO A 235 4.95 -8.02 24.23
CA PRO A 235 5.75 -9.03 24.93
C PRO A 235 6.73 -9.76 24.01
N ARG A 236 7.84 -10.25 24.58
CA ARG A 236 8.89 -10.96 23.83
C ARG A 236 8.38 -12.23 23.13
N ASP A 237 7.53 -13.00 23.81
CA ASP A 237 6.86 -14.23 23.31
C ASP A 237 5.76 -13.96 22.26
N VAL A 238 5.41 -12.70 22.06
CA VAL A 238 4.60 -12.26 20.93
C VAL A 238 5.51 -11.89 19.77
N LEU A 239 6.58 -11.15 20.03
CA LEU A 239 7.54 -10.70 19.01
C LEU A 239 8.32 -11.85 18.36
N ASP A 240 8.65 -12.90 19.10
CA ASP A 240 9.36 -14.09 18.58
C ASP A 240 8.58 -14.88 17.51
N ARG A 241 7.25 -14.73 17.46
CA ARG A 241 6.35 -15.31 16.44
C ARG A 241 6.11 -14.38 15.24
N CYS A 242 6.64 -13.17 15.28
CA CYS A 242 6.48 -12.21 14.20
C CYS A 242 7.24 -12.68 12.95
N ARG A 243 6.59 -12.59 11.79
CA ARG A 243 7.15 -12.95 10.48
C ARG A 243 7.54 -11.75 9.64
N GLY A 244 7.21 -10.55 10.09
CA GLY A 244 7.56 -9.28 9.45
C GLY A 244 6.85 -8.13 10.14
N LEU A 245 7.55 -7.00 10.28
CA LEU A 245 7.03 -5.82 10.97
C LEU A 245 7.39 -4.54 10.20
N THR A 246 6.37 -3.72 9.93
CA THR A 246 6.55 -2.31 9.57
C THR A 246 6.23 -1.45 10.78
N VAL A 247 7.14 -0.53 11.12
CA VAL A 247 7.00 0.38 12.26
C VAL A 247 6.78 1.80 11.76
N THR A 248 5.66 2.44 12.14
CA THR A 248 5.40 3.86 11.85
C THR A 248 6.19 4.75 12.80
N VAL A 249 6.94 5.72 12.27
CA VAL A 249 7.74 6.67 13.07
C VAL A 249 7.62 8.08 12.49
N THR A 250 7.64 9.10 13.36
CA THR A 250 7.71 10.52 12.96
C THR A 250 9.14 11.02 12.78
N ARG A 251 10.09 10.35 13.43
CA ARG A 251 11.54 10.57 13.31
C ARG A 251 12.27 9.25 13.50
N PHE A 252 13.27 8.99 12.66
CA PHE A 252 14.20 7.88 12.89
C PHE A 252 15.54 8.45 13.37
N GLY A 253 15.90 8.16 14.62
CA GLY A 253 17.17 8.61 15.21
C GLY A 253 18.29 7.59 15.00
N SER A 254 18.01 6.34 15.34
CA SER A 254 18.91 5.20 15.18
C SER A 254 18.09 3.90 15.14
N PRO A 255 18.68 2.75 14.81
CA PRO A 255 18.01 1.45 14.94
C PRO A 255 17.35 1.23 16.31
N ALA A 256 17.95 1.75 17.38
CA ALA A 256 17.48 1.61 18.75
C ALA A 256 16.48 2.69 19.21
N SER A 257 16.37 3.82 18.51
CA SER A 257 15.57 4.97 18.96
C SER A 257 14.86 5.65 17.81
N ALA A 258 13.54 5.78 17.96
CA ALA A 258 12.66 6.50 17.07
C ALA A 258 11.70 7.39 17.85
N THR A 259 11.04 8.32 17.16
CA THR A 259 9.92 9.08 17.74
C THR A 259 8.61 8.50 17.22
N GLY A 260 7.70 8.18 18.13
CA GLY A 260 6.38 7.62 17.85
C GLY A 260 5.40 8.64 17.26
N MET A 261 4.15 8.20 17.09
CA MET A 261 3.06 9.01 16.55
C MET A 261 2.58 10.10 17.52
N ASP A 262 2.86 9.96 18.80
CA ASP A 262 2.53 10.91 19.87
C ASP A 262 3.69 11.86 20.20
N GLY A 263 4.79 11.81 19.44
CA GLY A 263 5.98 12.63 19.67
C GLY A 263 6.88 12.15 20.81
N ALA A 264 6.57 11.03 21.48
CA ALA A 264 7.44 10.44 22.49
C ALA A 264 8.62 9.71 21.83
N GLU A 265 9.78 9.71 22.50
CA GLU A 265 10.90 8.85 22.12
C GLU A 265 10.62 7.42 22.55
N VAL A 266 10.85 6.47 21.65
CA VAL A 266 10.57 5.05 21.83
C VAL A 266 11.86 4.27 21.66
N ASP A 267 12.18 3.45 22.66
CA ASP A 267 13.26 2.47 22.61
C ASP A 267 12.81 1.22 21.83
N LEU A 268 13.42 0.98 20.68
CA LEU A 268 13.12 -0.14 19.81
C LEU A 268 14.04 -1.35 20.04
N ARG A 269 15.04 -1.26 20.93
CA ARG A 269 15.92 -2.41 21.25
C ARG A 269 15.15 -3.65 21.71
N PRO A 270 14.12 -3.56 22.56
CA PRO A 270 13.34 -4.73 22.94
C PRO A 270 12.69 -5.42 21.74
N VAL A 271 12.18 -4.64 20.79
CA VAL A 271 11.59 -5.13 19.54
C VAL A 271 12.64 -5.85 18.70
N LEU A 272 13.74 -5.16 18.40
CA LEU A 272 14.80 -5.68 17.53
C LEU A 272 15.49 -6.93 18.10
N ASN A 273 15.64 -7.01 19.42
CA ASN A 273 16.26 -8.16 20.09
C ASN A 273 15.34 -9.38 20.19
N ALA A 274 14.01 -9.18 20.12
CA ALA A 274 13.03 -10.25 20.26
C ALA A 274 12.59 -10.84 18.92
N LEU A 275 12.63 -10.06 17.84
CA LEU A 275 12.22 -10.51 16.51
C LEU A 275 13.14 -11.62 15.97
N PRO A 276 12.60 -12.61 15.25
CA PRO A 276 13.41 -13.60 14.55
C PRO A 276 14.34 -12.93 13.52
N ALA A 277 15.57 -13.42 13.40
CA ALA A 277 16.56 -12.87 12.45
C ALA A 277 16.07 -12.89 10.97
N ALA A 278 15.17 -13.82 10.63
CA ALA A 278 14.57 -13.91 9.31
C ALA A 278 13.36 -12.99 9.09
N ALA A 279 12.82 -12.37 10.16
CA ALA A 279 11.68 -11.48 10.06
C ALA A 279 12.14 -10.09 9.60
N PRO A 280 11.70 -9.60 8.43
CA PRO A 280 12.07 -8.28 7.96
C PRO A 280 11.46 -7.17 8.83
N VAL A 281 12.26 -6.15 9.08
CA VAL A 281 11.85 -4.94 9.81
C VAL A 281 11.97 -3.74 8.89
N SER A 282 10.88 -3.03 8.71
CA SER A 282 10.81 -1.82 7.88
C SER A 282 10.23 -0.66 8.67
N PHE A 283 10.51 0.56 8.23
CA PHE A 283 10.02 1.78 8.85
C PHE A 283 9.21 2.60 7.86
N GLU A 284 8.00 3.00 8.22
CA GLU A 284 7.28 4.05 7.51
C GLU A 284 7.53 5.39 8.20
N LEU A 285 8.03 6.37 7.45
CA LEU A 285 8.26 7.71 7.96
C LEU A 285 7.05 8.61 7.69
N VAL A 286 6.43 9.15 8.75
CA VAL A 286 5.36 10.14 8.62
C VAL A 286 5.93 11.56 8.66
N VAL A 287 5.61 12.35 7.64
CA VAL A 287 6.23 13.65 7.37
C VAL A 287 5.29 14.80 7.78
N GLY A 288 5.85 15.78 8.49
CA GLY A 288 5.11 16.98 8.91
C GLY A 288 4.49 16.88 10.30
N ALA A 289 4.94 15.95 11.14
CA ALA A 289 4.56 15.91 12.55
C ALA A 289 5.08 17.15 13.32
N PRO A 290 4.46 17.54 14.46
CA PRO A 290 4.87 18.74 15.18
C PRO A 290 6.35 18.75 15.58
N GLY A 291 7.08 19.80 15.20
CA GLY A 291 8.51 19.92 15.50
C GLY A 291 9.44 19.07 14.61
N MET A 292 8.91 18.40 13.59
CA MET A 292 9.66 17.62 12.61
C MET A 292 9.74 18.39 11.27
N ASP A 293 10.75 19.24 11.15
CA ASP A 293 11.03 20.02 9.96
C ASP A 293 11.78 19.22 8.87
N GLU A 294 12.01 19.85 7.72
CA GLU A 294 12.68 19.23 6.56
C GLU A 294 14.07 18.65 6.91
N PRO A 295 14.96 19.35 7.65
CA PRO A 295 16.22 18.75 8.12
C PRO A 295 16.07 17.47 8.95
N VAL A 296 15.02 17.34 9.76
CA VAL A 296 14.75 16.11 10.53
C VAL A 296 14.34 14.97 9.61
N VAL A 297 13.49 15.24 8.62
CA VAL A 297 13.06 14.28 7.60
C VAL A 297 14.27 13.80 6.80
N ASP A 298 15.10 14.72 6.31
CA ASP A 298 16.27 14.40 5.50
C ASP A 298 17.26 13.48 6.24
N ARG A 299 17.53 13.77 7.52
CA ARG A 299 18.38 12.91 8.36
C ARG A 299 17.75 11.53 8.58
N SER A 300 16.44 11.48 8.82
CA SER A 300 15.73 10.21 9.03
C SER A 300 15.77 9.33 7.78
N VAL A 301 15.53 9.93 6.61
CA VAL A 301 15.61 9.23 5.31
C VAL A 301 17.04 8.77 5.03
N ALA A 302 18.04 9.62 5.22
CA ALA A 302 19.43 9.26 5.02
C ALA A 302 19.84 8.09 5.93
N ALA A 303 19.47 8.12 7.21
CA ALA A 303 19.74 7.04 8.15
C ALA A 303 19.05 5.72 7.76
N LEU A 304 17.79 5.77 7.33
CA LEU A 304 17.04 4.58 6.90
C LEU A 304 17.49 4.00 5.55
N THR A 305 18.29 4.75 4.77
CA THR A 305 18.76 4.34 3.45
C THR A 305 20.27 4.09 3.39
N ALA A 306 21.00 4.33 4.48
CA ALA A 306 22.45 4.15 4.55
C ALA A 306 22.94 2.68 4.46
N GLY A 307 22.04 1.69 4.54
CA GLY A 307 22.36 0.29 4.22
C GLY A 307 23.00 -0.55 5.33
N ASP A 308 23.34 0.04 6.48
CA ASP A 308 24.22 -0.60 7.47
C ASP A 308 23.50 -1.41 8.57
N GLY A 309 22.16 -1.46 8.58
CA GLY A 309 21.40 -1.93 9.75
C GLY A 309 20.40 -3.06 9.53
N GLY A 310 20.25 -3.62 8.32
CA GLY A 310 19.20 -4.62 8.04
C GLY A 310 17.76 -4.08 8.11
N HIS A 311 17.60 -2.79 8.41
CA HIS A 311 16.34 -2.05 8.39
C HIS A 311 16.20 -1.30 7.08
N ARG A 312 14.96 -1.06 6.65
CA ARG A 312 14.68 -0.30 5.42
C ARG A 312 13.57 0.72 5.62
N LEU A 313 13.60 1.77 4.81
CA LEU A 313 12.45 2.63 4.60
C LEU A 313 11.39 1.87 3.77
N ALA A 314 10.22 1.63 4.35
CA ALA A 314 9.07 1.09 3.66
C ALA A 314 8.43 2.14 2.75
N GLY A 315 8.27 3.36 3.26
CA GLY A 315 7.63 4.45 2.54
C GLY A 315 7.59 5.74 3.36
N LEU A 316 7.07 6.79 2.73
CA LEU A 316 6.80 8.07 3.38
C LEU A 316 5.34 8.45 3.15
N ARG A 317 4.71 9.06 4.15
CA ARG A 317 3.38 9.67 3.98
C ARG A 317 3.23 10.93 4.83
N PRO A 318 2.28 11.82 4.51
CA PRO A 318 1.96 12.94 5.40
C PRO A 318 1.47 12.44 6.77
N TYR A 319 1.92 13.13 7.82
CA TYR A 319 1.43 12.94 9.18
C TYR A 319 -0.02 13.43 9.28
N ARG A 320 -0.86 12.63 9.96
CA ARG A 320 -2.25 12.97 10.26
C ARG A 320 -2.47 12.76 11.75
N MET A 321 -2.95 13.80 12.44
CA MET A 321 -3.23 13.77 13.88
C MET A 321 -4.74 13.69 14.10
N GLU A 322 -5.21 12.65 14.80
CA GLU A 322 -6.62 12.54 15.17
C GLU A 322 -6.97 13.59 16.22
N CYS A 323 -8.19 14.11 16.13
CA CYS A 323 -8.71 15.06 17.11
C CYS A 323 -8.67 14.48 18.53
N GLY A 324 -8.03 15.20 19.46
CA GLY A 324 -7.89 14.76 20.84
C GLY A 324 -6.65 13.92 21.12
N SER A 325 -5.81 13.64 20.12
CA SER A 325 -4.52 12.98 20.32
C SER A 325 -3.57 13.81 21.20
N ALA A 326 -2.78 13.11 22.00
CA ALA A 326 -1.67 13.73 22.73
C ALA A 326 -0.45 13.89 21.81
N TRP A 327 0.28 14.99 22.02
CA TRP A 327 1.61 15.19 21.44
C TRP A 327 2.57 15.66 22.53
N ALA A 328 3.65 14.91 22.76
CA ALA A 328 4.67 15.17 23.77
C ALA A 328 4.06 15.45 25.16
N GLY A 329 3.08 14.63 25.58
CA GLY A 329 2.42 14.74 26.87
C GLY A 329 1.33 15.82 26.99
N GLY A 330 1.07 16.61 25.93
CA GLY A 330 -0.01 17.60 25.90
C GLY A 330 -1.09 17.26 24.88
N VAL A 331 -2.38 17.40 25.23
CA VAL A 331 -3.47 17.24 24.26
C VAL A 331 -3.48 18.46 23.34
N ARG A 332 -3.12 18.28 22.06
CA ARG A 332 -3.24 19.34 21.07
C ARG A 332 -4.66 19.34 20.53
N ARG A 333 -5.53 20.16 21.13
CA ARG A 333 -6.87 20.44 20.59
C ARG A 333 -6.79 21.61 19.64
N LEU A 334 -7.26 21.43 18.41
CA LEU A 334 -7.58 22.57 17.54
C LEU A 334 -9.00 22.43 17.03
N GLY A 335 -9.56 23.58 16.64
CA GLY A 335 -10.98 23.74 16.34
C GLY A 335 -11.44 22.75 15.26
N PRO A 336 -12.67 22.21 15.38
CA PRO A 336 -13.24 21.36 14.35
C PRO A 336 -13.36 22.14 13.04
N ASP A 337 -13.00 21.52 11.92
CA ASP A 337 -13.49 21.98 10.63
C ASP A 337 -14.95 21.50 10.52
N PRO A 338 -15.95 22.39 10.47
CA PRO A 338 -17.35 22.00 10.43
C PRO A 338 -17.70 21.21 9.16
N SER A 339 -16.87 21.28 8.10
CA SER A 339 -17.03 20.46 6.89
C SER A 339 -16.56 19.01 7.04
N HIS A 340 -15.81 18.69 8.11
CA HIS A 340 -15.27 17.36 8.38
C HIS A 340 -16.03 16.67 9.53
N ASP A 341 -17.00 15.83 9.19
CA ASP A 341 -17.90 15.17 10.14
C ASP A 341 -17.65 13.66 10.34
N LEU A 342 -16.76 13.04 9.52
CA LEU A 342 -16.39 11.61 9.57
C LEU A 342 -15.11 11.34 10.38
N ALA A 343 -13.94 11.59 9.76
CA ALA A 343 -12.64 11.45 10.39
C ALA A 343 -12.04 12.84 10.59
N ARG A 344 -11.82 13.24 11.84
CA ARG A 344 -11.29 14.57 12.15
C ARG A 344 -9.77 14.51 12.23
N TRP A 345 -9.11 14.64 11.08
CA TRP A 345 -7.70 15.01 11.07
C TRP A 345 -7.63 16.51 11.37
N VAL A 346 -6.86 16.86 12.39
CA VAL A 346 -6.79 18.24 12.85
C VAL A 346 -5.65 18.95 12.13
N ARG A 347 -5.91 20.11 11.51
CA ARG A 347 -4.85 21.01 11.06
C ARG A 347 -4.17 21.56 12.30
N PHE A 348 -2.85 21.55 12.35
CA PHE A 348 -2.10 22.09 13.49
C PHE A 348 -0.96 23.00 13.11
N GLU A 349 -0.72 23.97 13.99
CA GLU A 349 0.42 24.86 13.95
C GLU A 349 1.23 24.67 15.24
N ALA A 350 2.49 24.33 15.08
CA ALA A 350 3.46 24.26 16.17
C ALA A 350 4.84 24.66 15.62
N PRO A 351 5.75 25.18 16.45
CA PRO A 351 7.09 25.54 16.00
C PRO A 351 7.78 24.39 15.25
N ARG A 352 8.47 24.70 14.14
CA ARG A 352 9.18 23.73 13.29
C ARG A 352 8.29 22.60 12.73
N THR A 353 7.02 22.91 12.50
CA THR A 353 6.09 22.00 11.79
C THR A 353 6.03 22.40 10.33
N LEU A 354 6.12 21.42 9.42
CA LEU A 354 5.89 21.66 8.00
C LEU A 354 4.42 21.96 7.75
N ALA A 355 4.13 22.98 6.95
CA ALA A 355 2.79 23.19 6.42
C ALA A 355 2.34 21.93 5.63
N PRO A 356 1.05 21.54 5.65
CA PRO A 356 0.59 20.31 5.01
C PRO A 356 0.93 20.21 3.51
N ALA A 357 0.89 21.32 2.76
CA ALA A 357 1.29 21.35 1.35
C ALA A 357 2.78 21.04 1.19
N ARG A 358 3.63 21.67 2.01
CA ARG A 358 5.08 21.44 2.00
C ARG A 358 5.45 20.01 2.40
N ALA A 359 4.74 19.42 3.37
CA ALA A 359 4.93 18.02 3.75
C ALA A 359 4.64 17.07 2.58
N ARG A 360 3.56 17.31 1.81
CA ARG A 360 3.25 16.52 0.60
C ARG A 360 4.31 16.68 -0.48
N GLU A 361 4.74 17.91 -0.77
CA GLU A 361 5.82 18.18 -1.73
C GLU A 361 7.11 17.45 -1.36
N LEU A 362 7.48 17.49 -0.07
CA LEU A 362 8.69 16.83 0.44
C LEU A 362 8.59 15.30 0.34
N VAL A 363 7.42 14.72 0.63
CA VAL A 363 7.16 13.29 0.41
C VAL A 363 7.35 12.94 -1.07
N THR A 364 6.71 13.66 -1.99
CA THR A 364 6.83 13.41 -3.44
C THR A 364 8.29 13.51 -3.89
N ALA A 365 9.00 14.57 -3.50
CA ALA A 365 10.40 14.77 -3.86
C ALA A 365 11.31 13.63 -3.37
N TRP A 366 11.09 13.14 -2.14
CA TRP A 366 11.84 12.01 -1.61
C TRP A 366 11.48 10.69 -2.30
N LEU A 367 10.20 10.42 -2.56
CA LEU A 367 9.79 9.23 -3.31
C LEU A 367 10.44 9.21 -4.71
N ASP A 368 10.47 10.33 -5.41
CA ASP A 368 11.12 10.45 -6.73
C ASP A 368 12.64 10.24 -6.66
N ARG A 369 13.29 10.79 -5.61
CA ARG A 369 14.73 10.65 -5.39
C ARG A 369 15.14 9.24 -4.99
N LEU A 370 14.30 8.55 -4.21
CA LEU A 370 14.56 7.21 -3.68
C LEU A 370 14.15 6.10 -4.62
N ALA A 371 13.18 6.33 -5.50
CA ALA A 371 12.71 5.33 -6.45
C ALA A 371 13.88 4.57 -7.13
N PRO A 372 14.99 5.22 -7.55
CA PRO A 372 16.10 4.52 -8.20
C PRO A 372 16.92 3.58 -7.31
N HIS A 373 16.85 3.73 -5.99
CA HIS A 373 17.84 3.19 -5.04
C HIS A 373 17.23 2.43 -3.87
N ALA A 374 15.94 2.61 -3.59
CA ALA A 374 15.22 1.94 -2.53
C ALA A 374 14.02 1.16 -3.10
N ASP A 375 13.83 -0.08 -2.65
CA ASP A 375 12.60 -0.82 -2.93
C ASP A 375 11.49 -0.35 -1.98
N LEU A 376 10.93 0.83 -2.28
CA LEU A 376 9.87 1.44 -1.51
C LEU A 376 8.58 0.68 -1.72
N HIS A 377 8.23 -0.22 -0.81
CA HIS A 377 6.99 -0.95 -0.90
C HIS A 377 5.78 -0.02 -0.71
N PRO A 378 4.64 -0.29 -1.37
CA PRO A 378 3.39 0.34 -0.99
C PRO A 378 3.11 -0.09 0.44
N GLY A 379 3.23 0.82 1.40
CA GLY A 379 3.27 0.48 2.82
C GLY A 379 2.05 -0.33 3.26
N ARG A 380 0.89 -0.10 2.62
CA ARG A 380 -0.43 -0.61 3.05
C ARG A 380 -0.78 -2.01 2.60
N LEU A 381 0.09 -2.66 1.85
CA LEU A 381 -0.11 -4.05 1.47
C LEU A 381 0.61 -4.95 2.47
N ALA A 382 -0.17 -5.71 3.24
CA ALA A 382 0.30 -6.67 4.24
C ALA A 382 1.36 -7.63 3.69
N ALA A 383 1.17 -8.06 2.46
CA ALA A 383 2.14 -8.89 1.75
C ALA A 383 3.56 -8.29 1.70
N CYS A 384 3.69 -6.97 1.58
CA CYS A 384 4.98 -6.29 1.53
C CYS A 384 5.73 -6.34 2.87
N VAL A 385 4.99 -6.48 3.98
CA VAL A 385 5.59 -6.65 5.31
C VAL A 385 6.35 -7.97 5.41
N LEU A 386 5.91 -9.00 4.69
CA LEU A 386 6.57 -10.30 4.65
C LEU A 386 7.71 -10.38 3.65
N THR A 387 7.81 -9.44 2.71
CA THR A 387 8.91 -9.42 1.73
C THR A 387 10.15 -8.85 2.39
N GLY A 388 11.14 -9.67 2.71
CA GLY A 388 12.44 -9.18 3.17
C GLY A 388 13.24 -8.49 2.06
N PRO A 389 14.35 -7.81 2.41
CA PRO A 389 15.34 -7.45 1.39
C PRO A 389 15.66 -8.70 0.61
N ALA A 390 15.67 -8.61 -0.72
CA ALA A 390 16.04 -9.73 -1.57
C ALA A 390 17.30 -10.38 -0.98
N ALA A 391 17.17 -11.61 -0.47
CA ALA A 391 18.25 -12.31 0.20
C ALA A 391 19.49 -12.19 -0.68
N GLY A 392 20.63 -11.85 -0.05
CA GLY A 392 21.90 -11.67 -0.72
C GLY A 392 22.20 -12.85 -1.62
N ALA A 393 21.79 -12.75 -2.89
CA ALA A 393 22.34 -13.55 -3.95
C ALA A 393 23.83 -13.20 -3.99
N PRO A 394 24.71 -14.19 -4.25
CA PRO A 394 26.14 -13.96 -4.28
C PRO A 394 26.48 -12.70 -5.09
N ARG A 395 27.50 -11.96 -4.63
CA ARG A 395 27.98 -10.66 -5.16
C ARG A 395 28.40 -10.65 -6.65
N ALA A 396 28.02 -11.65 -7.41
CA ALA A 396 28.19 -11.76 -8.84
C ALA A 396 26.87 -12.26 -9.44
N ASP A 397 25.98 -11.33 -9.82
CA ASP A 397 25.30 -11.36 -11.12
C ASP A 397 24.28 -10.23 -11.21
N LEU A 398 24.23 -9.63 -12.39
CA LEU A 398 23.33 -8.56 -12.76
C LEU A 398 21.88 -9.05 -12.62
N ARG A 399 21.16 -8.55 -11.61
CA ARG A 399 19.75 -8.91 -11.41
C ARG A 399 18.84 -7.98 -12.19
N TRP A 400 18.08 -8.55 -13.12
CA TRP A 400 16.96 -7.85 -13.77
C TRP A 400 15.86 -7.53 -12.75
N ASP A 401 15.35 -6.31 -12.80
CA ASP A 401 14.29 -5.87 -11.91
C ASP A 401 12.94 -6.47 -12.33
N ASP A 402 12.24 -7.11 -11.39
CA ASP A 402 10.98 -7.77 -11.66
C ASP A 402 9.85 -6.77 -12.05
N SER A 403 10.06 -5.46 -11.90
CA SER A 403 9.14 -4.40 -12.33
C SER A 403 9.48 -3.81 -13.70
N ALA A 404 10.55 -4.27 -14.35
CA ALA A 404 11.03 -3.75 -15.63
C ALA A 404 10.60 -4.64 -16.81
N GLU A 405 10.08 -3.99 -17.84
CA GLU A 405 9.41 -4.63 -18.96
C GLU A 405 9.83 -4.07 -20.31
N ILE A 406 9.89 -4.93 -21.33
CA ILE A 406 10.20 -4.51 -22.69
C ILE A 406 8.93 -4.63 -23.53
N VAL A 407 8.37 -3.50 -23.94
CA VAL A 407 7.13 -3.42 -24.72
C VAL A 407 7.33 -2.69 -26.03
N THR A 408 6.47 -2.95 -27.02
CA THR A 408 6.49 -2.24 -28.30
C THR A 408 5.51 -1.07 -28.25
N GLY A 409 6.01 0.14 -28.52
CA GLY A 409 5.26 1.38 -28.72
C GLY A 409 5.26 1.83 -30.19
N PRO A 410 4.67 3.00 -30.49
CA PRO A 410 4.54 3.51 -31.87
C PRO A 410 5.88 3.77 -32.57
N ASP A 411 6.92 4.11 -31.82
CA ASP A 411 8.27 4.43 -32.30
C ASP A 411 9.30 3.32 -32.00
N GLY A 412 8.84 2.13 -31.61
CA GLY A 412 9.66 0.92 -31.44
C GLY A 412 9.65 0.35 -30.02
N ALA A 413 10.69 -0.40 -29.67
CA ALA A 413 10.78 -1.07 -28.38
C ALA A 413 11.14 -0.09 -27.25
N HIS A 414 10.47 -0.23 -26.11
CA HIS A 414 10.63 0.57 -24.91
C HIS A 414 10.92 -0.32 -23.71
N LEU A 415 11.89 0.10 -22.90
CA LEU A 415 12.09 -0.41 -21.55
C LEU A 415 11.25 0.45 -20.59
N VAL A 416 10.28 -0.17 -19.93
CA VAL A 416 9.34 0.47 -19.01
C VAL A 416 9.57 -0.10 -17.63
N ASN A 417 9.79 0.77 -16.65
CA ASN A 417 9.90 0.37 -15.26
C ASN A 417 8.65 0.80 -14.48
N LEU A 418 7.83 -0.19 -14.09
CA LEU A 418 6.56 0.02 -13.38
C LEU A 418 6.76 0.57 -11.97
N ARG A 419 7.91 0.31 -11.33
CA ARG A 419 8.24 0.89 -10.02
C ARG A 419 8.56 2.38 -10.12
N TRP A 420 9.22 2.81 -11.21
CA TRP A 420 9.75 4.17 -11.33
C TRP A 420 8.86 5.11 -12.13
N GLY A 421 7.85 4.57 -12.81
CA GLY A 421 7.06 5.38 -13.74
C GLY A 421 7.91 5.95 -14.87
N ARG A 422 8.97 5.26 -15.30
CA ARG A 422 9.84 5.69 -16.42
C ARG A 422 9.79 4.73 -17.60
N ALA A 423 9.88 5.30 -18.79
CA ALA A 423 9.98 4.57 -20.05
C ALA A 423 11.13 5.12 -20.87
N PHE A 424 11.92 4.24 -21.48
CA PHE A 424 13.07 4.59 -22.29
C PHE A 424 13.02 3.84 -23.61
N ARG A 425 13.16 4.56 -24.72
CA ARG A 425 13.27 3.95 -26.04
C ARG A 425 14.58 3.18 -26.16
N LEU A 426 14.50 1.93 -26.59
CA LEU A 426 15.67 1.11 -26.89
C LEU A 426 16.08 1.30 -28.33
N HIS A 427 17.39 1.45 -28.56
CA HIS A 427 17.93 1.40 -29.91
C HIS A 427 17.66 0.00 -30.51
N PRO A 428 17.19 -0.14 -31.78
CA PRO A 428 16.79 -1.42 -32.35
C PRO A 428 17.83 -2.53 -32.23
N ARG A 429 19.12 -2.19 -32.40
CA ARG A 429 20.26 -3.13 -32.24
C ARG A 429 20.44 -3.67 -30.82
N LEU A 430 19.95 -2.96 -29.80
CA LEU A 430 20.07 -3.37 -28.40
C LEU A 430 18.89 -4.22 -27.92
N VAL A 431 17.76 -4.21 -28.64
CA VAL A 431 16.53 -4.92 -28.23
C VAL A 431 16.77 -6.42 -28.00
N PRO A 432 17.46 -7.17 -28.90
CA PRO A 432 17.71 -8.59 -28.67
C PRO A 432 18.56 -8.83 -27.42
N VAL A 433 19.60 -8.03 -27.22
CA VAL A 433 20.51 -8.13 -26.06
C VAL A 433 19.75 -7.89 -24.75
N VAL A 434 18.94 -6.83 -24.69
CA VAL A 434 18.18 -6.48 -23.47
C VAL A 434 17.08 -7.51 -23.19
N ARG A 435 16.45 -8.10 -24.22
CA ARG A 435 15.48 -9.20 -24.03
C ARG A 435 16.11 -10.46 -23.45
N ARG A 436 17.26 -10.88 -23.98
CA ARG A 436 18.03 -12.01 -23.43
C ARG A 436 18.44 -11.75 -21.97
N LEU A 437 18.84 -10.52 -21.67
CA LEU A 437 19.17 -10.11 -20.30
C LEU A 437 17.95 -10.17 -19.36
N ALA A 438 16.79 -9.69 -19.82
CA ALA A 438 15.54 -9.78 -19.06
C ALA A 438 15.08 -11.22 -18.82
N ALA A 439 15.34 -12.12 -19.78
CA ALA A 439 15.12 -13.55 -19.67
C ALA A 439 16.18 -14.27 -18.81
N ARG A 440 17.15 -13.53 -18.24
CA ARG A 440 18.27 -14.05 -17.43
C ARG A 440 19.13 -15.08 -18.18
N GLU A 441 19.27 -14.93 -19.49
CA GLU A 441 20.10 -15.80 -20.30
C GLU A 441 21.60 -15.58 -20.00
N PRO A 442 22.37 -16.66 -19.75
CA PRO A 442 23.82 -16.56 -19.63
C PRO A 442 24.46 -15.96 -20.89
N GLY A 443 25.49 -15.12 -20.71
CA GLY A 443 26.22 -14.51 -21.82
C GLY A 443 25.41 -13.51 -22.66
N ALA A 444 24.27 -12.99 -22.16
CA ALA A 444 23.45 -12.03 -22.89
C ALA A 444 24.23 -10.78 -23.35
N LEU A 445 25.28 -10.40 -22.62
CA LEU A 445 26.12 -9.22 -22.88
C LEU A 445 27.37 -9.52 -23.74
N ASP A 446 27.66 -10.78 -24.05
CA ASP A 446 28.93 -11.19 -24.67
C ASP A 446 29.08 -10.67 -26.11
N ALA A 447 27.96 -10.36 -26.76
CA ALA A 447 27.92 -9.76 -28.09
C ALA A 447 28.34 -8.27 -28.13
N LEU A 448 28.58 -7.64 -26.97
CA LEU A 448 28.92 -6.22 -26.86
C LEU A 448 30.40 -6.02 -26.52
N SER A 449 31.02 -5.01 -27.14
CA SER A 449 32.33 -4.52 -26.71
C SER A 449 32.29 -4.01 -25.26
N GLY A 450 33.44 -3.98 -24.58
CA GLY A 450 33.53 -3.53 -23.19
C GLY A 450 32.93 -2.13 -22.94
N GLU A 451 33.18 -1.19 -23.85
CA GLU A 451 32.62 0.17 -23.77
C GLU A 451 31.10 0.18 -23.99
N SER A 452 30.60 -0.55 -25.00
CA SER A 452 29.16 -0.65 -25.29
C SER A 452 28.41 -1.31 -24.14
N ARG A 453 29.01 -2.35 -23.55
CA ARG A 453 28.51 -3.02 -22.35
C ARG A 453 28.44 -2.04 -21.18
N ALA A 454 29.51 -1.30 -20.90
CA ALA A 454 29.53 -0.32 -19.81
C ALA A 454 28.46 0.77 -19.98
N ARG A 455 28.28 1.27 -21.22
CA ARG A 455 27.28 2.29 -21.55
C ARG A 455 25.85 1.76 -21.42
N LEU A 456 25.57 0.56 -21.94
CA LEU A 456 24.27 -0.10 -21.77
C LEU A 456 23.96 -0.30 -20.29
N MET A 457 24.92 -0.80 -19.52
CA MET A 457 24.76 -1.02 -18.08
C MET A 457 24.48 0.27 -17.32
N LYS A 458 25.14 1.38 -17.67
CA LYS A 458 24.84 2.70 -17.11
C LYS A 458 23.39 3.09 -17.37
N HIS A 459 22.91 2.95 -18.61
CA HIS A 459 21.53 3.29 -18.96
C HIS A 459 20.50 2.37 -18.32
N LEU A 460 20.74 1.06 -18.28
CA LEU A 460 19.85 0.10 -17.63
C LEU A 460 19.75 0.37 -16.11
N ARG A 461 20.84 0.80 -15.46
CA ARG A 461 20.80 1.24 -14.05
C ARG A 461 20.04 2.55 -13.88
N GLN A 462 20.26 3.53 -14.77
CA GLN A 462 19.50 4.79 -14.78
C GLN A 462 18.01 4.60 -15.09
N ALA A 463 17.65 3.51 -15.77
CA ALA A 463 16.29 3.07 -16.05
C ALA A 463 15.72 2.09 -15.01
N GLY A 464 16.57 1.56 -14.13
CA GLY A 464 16.17 0.70 -13.03
C GLY A 464 15.82 -0.71 -13.37
N ALA A 465 16.18 -1.11 -14.59
CA ALA A 465 15.98 -2.46 -15.04
C ALA A 465 17.02 -3.42 -14.45
N VAL A 466 18.12 -2.90 -13.90
CA VAL A 466 19.18 -3.70 -13.32
C VAL A 466 19.68 -3.06 -12.02
N GLY A 467 19.76 -3.84 -10.96
CA GLY A 467 20.33 -3.41 -9.69
C GLY A 467 21.87 -3.50 -9.67
N SER A 468 22.51 -2.67 -8.85
CA SER A 468 23.86 -2.95 -8.34
C SER A 468 23.78 -3.02 -6.82
N TRP A 469 24.08 -4.16 -6.24
CA TRP A 469 24.41 -4.21 -4.82
C TRP A 469 25.76 -3.51 -4.65
N ARG A 470 25.82 -2.47 -3.83
CA ARG A 470 27.09 -2.05 -3.22
C ARG A 470 27.20 -2.80 -1.89
#